data_AF-A0A7C1PPV2-F1
#
_entry.id   AF-A0A7C1PPV2-F1
#
_cell.length_a   1.000
_cell.length_b   1.000
_cell.length_c   1.000
_cell.angle_alpha   90.00
_cell.angle_beta   90.00
_cell.angle_gamma   90.00
#
_symmetry.space_group_name_H-M   'P 1'
#
loop_
_entity.id
_entity.type
_entity.pdbx_description
1 polymer ?
#
loop_
_entity_poly.entity_id
_entity_poly.type
_entity_poly.pdbx_seq_one_letter_code
_entity_poly.pdbx_strand_id
1 'polypeptide(L)'
;ARAKACKAKKVRFIPFMYVAGDHIMNDIMGAEPEDDGEFSWSLQMKKAGLRTSATTVRYKGREYFKGLGFYPEVNSIYIEGIVRLLKKFEM
;
A
#
# COMPACT_ATOMS: atom_id res chain seq x y z
N ALA A 1 0.31 0.03 -21.10
CA ALA A 1 -0.70 1.04 -21.51
C ALA A 1 -2.18 0.67 -21.25
N ARG A 2 -2.56 -0.60 -20.96
CA ARG A 2 -3.98 -1.01 -20.77
C ARG A 2 -4.74 -0.25 -19.66
N ALA A 3 -4.06 0.21 -18.61
CA ALA A 3 -4.67 0.98 -17.54
C ALA A 3 -5.34 2.28 -18.03
N LYS A 4 -4.76 2.98 -19.04
CA LYS A 4 -5.34 4.20 -19.60
C LYS A 4 -6.66 3.96 -20.36
N ALA A 5 -6.88 2.74 -20.86
CA ALA A 5 -8.13 2.37 -21.52
C ALA A 5 -9.24 2.00 -20.52
N CYS A 6 -8.92 1.88 -19.23
CA CYS A 6 -9.91 1.61 -18.20
C CYS A 6 -10.86 2.80 -18.04
N LYS A 7 -12.17 2.56 -18.15
CA LYS A 7 -13.20 3.61 -18.02
C LYS A 7 -13.47 4.02 -16.57
N ALA A 8 -12.90 3.30 -15.60
CA ALA A 8 -13.10 3.59 -14.18
C ALA A 8 -12.55 4.97 -13.82
N LYS A 9 -13.36 5.76 -13.09
CA LYS A 9 -13.00 7.10 -12.62
C LYS A 9 -12.48 7.14 -11.19
N LYS A 10 -12.31 5.96 -10.57
CA LYS A 10 -11.81 5.82 -9.20
C LYS A 10 -10.67 4.80 -9.19
N VAL A 11 -9.54 5.24 -8.65
CA VAL A 11 -8.38 4.40 -8.38
C VAL A 11 -8.32 4.16 -6.87
N ARG A 12 -8.09 2.91 -6.47
CA ARG A 12 -7.80 2.55 -5.08
C ARG A 12 -6.38 2.00 -5.02
N PHE A 13 -5.52 2.68 -4.27
CA PHE A 13 -4.19 2.20 -3.96
C PHE A 13 -4.24 1.15 -2.86
N ILE A 14 -3.54 0.06 -3.07
CA ILE A 14 -3.30 -0.98 -2.08
C ILE A 14 -1.79 -1.00 -1.87
N PRO A 15 -1.27 -0.57 -0.70
CA PRO A 15 0.17 -0.58 -0.44
C PRO A 15 0.70 -2.01 -0.51
N PHE A 16 1.57 -2.30 -1.48
CA PHE A 16 2.23 -3.60 -1.60
C PHE A 16 3.54 -3.61 -0.79
N MET A 17 3.41 -3.32 0.52
CA MET A 17 4.50 -3.21 1.47
C MET A 17 4.03 -3.78 2.81
N TYR A 18 4.89 -4.48 3.55
CA TYR A 18 4.51 -5.08 4.83
C TYR A 18 4.05 -4.02 5.84
N VAL A 19 4.81 -2.93 5.96
CA VAL A 19 4.46 -1.74 6.73
C VAL A 19 4.10 -0.61 5.79
N ALA A 20 3.03 0.10 6.12
CA ALA A 20 2.60 1.31 5.43
C ALA A 20 3.26 2.53 6.09
N GLY A 21 4.47 2.87 5.63
CA GLY A 21 5.29 3.97 6.14
C GLY A 21 5.45 5.11 5.13
N ASP A 22 6.65 5.66 5.05
CA ASP A 22 6.94 6.91 4.32
C ASP A 22 6.48 6.88 2.85
N HIS A 23 6.81 5.83 2.11
CA HIS A 23 6.44 5.68 0.70
C HIS A 23 4.93 5.79 0.40
N ILE A 24 4.06 5.29 1.29
CA ILE A 24 2.60 5.47 1.07
C ILE A 24 2.16 6.89 1.45
N MET A 25 2.80 7.49 2.44
CA MET A 25 2.43 8.80 2.96
C MET A 25 2.85 9.92 2.00
N ASN A 26 4.00 9.82 1.36
CA ASN A 26 4.55 10.87 0.47
C ASN A 26 4.35 10.49 -0.99
N ASP A 27 5.05 9.44 -1.46
CA ASP A 27 5.14 9.10 -2.88
C ASP A 27 3.78 8.70 -3.49
N ILE A 28 2.92 8.04 -2.71
CA ILE A 28 1.63 7.53 -3.20
C ILE A 28 0.47 8.45 -2.84
N MET A 29 0.26 8.75 -1.56
CA MET A 29 -0.90 9.51 -1.06
C MET A 29 -0.58 10.92 -0.57
N GLY A 30 0.65 11.41 -0.80
CA GLY A 30 1.08 12.75 -0.41
C GLY A 30 0.13 13.83 -0.88
N ALA A 31 -0.14 14.79 0.00
CA ALA A 31 -1.08 15.89 -0.25
C ALA A 31 -0.44 17.06 -1.02
N GLU A 32 0.89 17.14 -0.99
CA GLU A 32 1.70 18.21 -1.58
C GLU A 32 2.80 17.58 -2.47
N PRO A 33 3.30 18.31 -3.48
CA PRO A 33 4.52 17.89 -4.18
C PRO A 33 5.72 17.86 -3.23
N GLU A 34 6.66 16.98 -3.53
CA GLU A 34 7.94 16.86 -2.82
C GLU A 34 8.87 18.04 -3.13
N ASP A 35 9.99 18.14 -2.41
CA ASP A 35 10.95 19.26 -2.52
C ASP A 35 11.56 19.40 -3.93
N ASP A 36 11.60 18.31 -4.69
CA ASP A 36 12.04 18.26 -6.09
C ASP A 36 10.93 18.65 -7.09
N GLY A 37 9.73 18.93 -6.60
CA GLY A 37 8.55 19.27 -7.39
C GLY A 37 7.77 18.05 -7.91
N GLU A 38 8.15 16.82 -7.57
CA GLU A 38 7.41 15.62 -7.97
C GLU A 38 6.08 15.49 -7.22
N PHE A 39 5.02 15.16 -7.96
CA PHE A 39 3.70 14.92 -7.37
C PHE A 39 3.56 13.46 -6.94
N SER A 40 2.94 13.24 -5.77
CA SER A 40 2.48 11.91 -5.40
C SER A 40 1.59 11.27 -6.47
N TRP A 41 1.56 9.93 -6.54
CA TRP A 41 0.73 9.22 -7.52
C TRP A 41 -0.74 9.62 -7.42
N SER A 42 -1.23 9.87 -6.20
CA SER A 42 -2.59 10.35 -5.94
C SER A 42 -2.84 11.70 -6.58
N LEU A 43 -1.91 12.66 -6.44
CA LEU A 43 -2.02 13.98 -7.06
C LEU A 43 -1.94 13.92 -8.57
N GLN A 44 -1.04 13.12 -9.14
CA GLN A 44 -0.94 12.91 -10.58
C GLN A 44 -2.26 12.37 -11.16
N MET A 45 -2.86 11.40 -10.50
CA MET A 45 -4.15 10.81 -10.92
C MET A 45 -5.31 11.81 -10.79
N LYS A 46 -5.35 12.61 -9.71
CA LYS A 46 -6.34 13.68 -9.54
C LYS A 46 -6.23 14.74 -10.63
N LYS A 47 -5.00 15.15 -10.99
CA LYS A 47 -4.74 16.07 -12.12
C LYS A 47 -5.24 15.52 -13.45
N ALA A 48 -5.22 14.19 -13.62
CA ALA A 48 -5.80 13.49 -14.76
C ALA A 48 -7.33 13.30 -14.70
N GLY A 49 -8.01 13.88 -13.70
CA GLY A 49 -9.47 13.82 -13.54
C GLY A 49 -9.99 12.52 -12.90
N LEU A 50 -9.13 11.78 -12.20
CA LEU A 50 -9.49 10.55 -11.48
C LEU A 50 -9.64 10.83 -9.98
N ARG A 51 -10.55 10.10 -9.33
CA ARG A 51 -10.66 10.08 -7.86
C ARG A 51 -9.74 9.01 -7.29
N THR A 52 -9.09 9.29 -6.18
CA THR A 52 -8.17 8.35 -5.54
C THR A 52 -8.62 8.02 -4.12
N SER A 53 -8.22 6.84 -3.64
CA SER A 53 -8.37 6.39 -2.27
C SER A 53 -7.27 5.38 -1.98
N ALA A 54 -6.98 5.11 -0.72
CA ALA A 54 -6.12 3.99 -0.33
C ALA A 54 -6.85 3.08 0.65
N THR A 55 -6.40 1.84 0.79
CA THR A 55 -6.88 0.96 1.87
C THR A 55 -6.39 1.49 3.22
N THR A 56 -7.31 1.63 4.16
CA THR A 56 -7.02 2.05 5.54
C THR A 56 -7.41 0.97 6.54
N VAL A 57 -6.90 1.09 7.76
CA VAL A 57 -7.21 0.24 8.90
C VAL A 57 -7.29 1.09 10.16
N ARG A 58 -8.25 0.78 11.03
CA ARG A 58 -8.32 1.38 12.36
C ARG A 58 -7.52 0.53 13.34
N TYR A 59 -6.47 1.09 13.92
CA TYR A 59 -5.62 0.42 14.88
C TYR A 59 -5.38 1.33 16.08
N LYS A 60 -5.58 0.81 17.30
CA LYS A 60 -5.44 1.58 18.55
C LYS A 60 -6.15 2.95 18.52
N GLY A 61 -7.36 2.99 17.97
CA GLY A 61 -8.20 4.19 17.92
C GLY A 61 -7.87 5.18 16.80
N ARG A 62 -6.77 5.01 16.06
CA ARG A 62 -6.35 5.87 14.95
C ARG A 62 -6.52 5.16 13.60
N GLU A 63 -6.72 5.93 12.53
CA GLU A 63 -6.76 5.41 11.16
C GLU A 63 -5.36 5.48 10.54
N TYR A 64 -4.95 4.40 9.89
CA TYR A 64 -3.67 4.27 9.20
C TYR A 64 -3.88 3.73 7.79
N PHE A 65 -2.93 3.96 6.89
CA PHE A 65 -2.86 3.19 5.66
C PHE A 65 -2.59 1.72 5.98
N LYS A 66 -3.30 0.82 5.29
CA LYS A 66 -3.25 -0.62 5.57
C LYS A 66 -2.07 -1.26 4.83
N GLY A 67 -0.97 -1.50 5.56
CA GLY A 67 0.13 -2.35 5.10
C GLY A 67 -0.25 -3.83 5.06
N LEU A 68 0.55 -4.65 4.38
CA LEU A 68 0.27 -6.09 4.20
C LEU A 68 0.28 -6.87 5.52
N GLY A 69 0.99 -6.41 6.55
CA GLY A 69 1.00 -7.06 7.88
C GLY A 69 -0.36 -7.07 8.60
N PHE A 70 -1.34 -6.29 8.12
CA PHE A 70 -2.72 -6.30 8.62
C PHE A 70 -3.63 -7.31 7.89
N TYR A 71 -3.07 -8.17 7.03
CA TYR A 71 -3.80 -9.25 6.36
C TYR A 71 -3.32 -10.59 6.95
N PRO A 72 -4.16 -11.31 7.72
CA PRO A 72 -3.78 -12.58 8.33
C PRO A 72 -3.24 -13.59 7.33
N GLU A 73 -3.77 -13.60 6.10
CA GLU A 73 -3.34 -14.48 5.02
C GLU A 73 -1.89 -14.21 4.59
N VAL A 74 -1.47 -12.95 4.59
CA VAL A 74 -0.07 -12.59 4.32
C VAL A 74 0.83 -13.07 5.47
N ASN A 75 0.38 -12.90 6.71
CA ASN A 75 1.13 -13.33 7.89
C ASN A 75 1.31 -14.86 7.91
N SER A 76 0.30 -15.63 7.48
CA SER A 76 0.39 -17.09 7.35
C SER A 76 1.54 -17.52 6.43
N ILE A 77 1.76 -16.83 5.31
CA ILE A 77 2.89 -17.15 4.39
C ILE A 77 4.23 -17.04 5.12
N TYR A 78 4.43 -15.99 5.91
CA TYR A 78 5.66 -15.81 6.69
C TYR A 78 5.79 -16.85 7.81
N ILE A 79 4.72 -17.11 8.57
CA ILE A 79 4.71 -18.09 9.66
C ILE A 79 5.02 -19.49 9.12
N GLU A 80 4.36 -19.91 8.04
CA GLU A 80 4.60 -21.20 7.38
C GLU A 80 6.05 -21.32 6.89
N GLY A 81 6.61 -20.25 6.35
CA GLY A 81 8.02 -20.18 5.95
C GLY A 81 8.96 -20.40 7.13
N ILE A 82 8.74 -19.70 8.24
CA ILE A 82 9.54 -19.82 9.48
C ILE A 82 9.44 -21.23 10.05
N VAL A 83 8.23 -21.76 10.21
CA VAL A 83 8.00 -23.12 10.74
C VAL A 83 8.71 -24.17 9.88
N ARG A 84 8.64 -24.03 8.55
CA ARG A 84 9.33 -24.93 7.62
C ARG A 84 10.84 -24.88 7.77
N LEU A 85 11.42 -23.70 8.03
CA LEU A 85 12.85 -23.53 8.25
C LEU A 85 13.28 -24.13 9.59
N LEU A 86 12.54 -23.87 10.68
CA LEU A 86 12.87 -24.41 12.00
C LEU A 86 12.91 -25.94 12.01
N LYS A 87 11.97 -26.61 11.33
CA LYS A 87 11.96 -28.07 11.16
C LYS A 87 13.22 -28.64 10.50
N LYS A 88 13.96 -27.84 9.73
CA LYS A 88 15.23 -28.28 9.13
C LYS A 88 16.39 -28.30 10.12
N PHE A 89 16.31 -27.50 11.19
CA PHE A 89 17.33 -27.39 12.24
C PHE A 89 17.06 -28.33 13.43
N GLU A 90 15.90 -29.00 13.46
CA GLU A 90 15.58 -30.06 14.43
C GLU A 90 16.11 -31.44 14.01
N MET A 91 16.84 -31.53 12.88
CA MET A 91 17.53 -32.75 12.42
C MET A 91 18.97 -32.83 12.92
#